data_AF-A0A7Y4MFT7-F1
#
_entry.id   AF-A0A7Y4MFT7-F1
#
_cell.length_a   1.000
_cell.length_b   1.000
_cell.length_c   1.000
_cell.angle_alpha   90.00
_cell.angle_beta   90.00
_cell.angle_gamma   90.00
#
_symmetry.space_group_name_H-M   'P 1'
#
loop_
_entity.id
_entity.type
_entity.pdbx_description
1 polymer ?
#
loop_
_entity_poly.entity_id
_entity_poly.type
_entity_poly.pdbx_seq_one_letter_code
_entity_poly.pdbx_strand_id
1 'polypeptide(L)' 'MLLESQSKYAEMEQVLRRVISIEPKSQHAYNALGYSFADRNIRLDEALTLITKANELSPDDPFILDSLG' A
#
# COMPACT_ATOMS: atom_id res chain seq x y z
N MET A 1 -13.84 18.14 -7.48
CA MET A 1 -13.95 16.68 -7.25
C MET A 1 -12.71 15.90 -7.71
N LEU A 2 -12.32 15.84 -9.00
CA LEU A 2 -11.18 15.01 -9.45
C LEU A 2 -9.79 15.50 -8.99
N LEU A 3 -9.60 16.81 -8.83
CA LEU A 3 -8.35 17.39 -8.31
C LEU A 3 -8.18 17.11 -6.80
N GLU A 4 -9.28 17.13 -6.06
CA GLU A 4 -9.27 16.92 -4.61
C GLU A 4 -8.92 15.47 -4.25
N SER A 5 -9.38 14.49 -5.04
CA SER A 5 -9.00 13.09 -4.82
C SER A 5 -7.51 12.87 -5.12
N GLN A 6 -6.98 13.45 -6.20
CA GLN A 6 -5.56 13.36 -6.52
C GLN A 6 -4.65 13.94 -5.44
N SER A 7 -5.00 15.11 -4.86
CA SER A 7 -4.25 15.67 -3.73
C SER A 7 -4.24 14.71 -2.53
N LYS A 8 -5.41 14.19 -2.14
CA LYS A 8 -5.53 13.26 -1.01
C LYS A 8 -4.71 11.99 -1.21
N TYR A 9 -4.66 11.46 -2.43
CA TYR A 9 -3.85 10.28 -2.73
C TYR A 9 -2.34 10.56 -2.65
N ALA A 10 -1.89 11.74 -3.11
CA ALA A 10 -0.49 12.13 -2.99
C ALA A 10 -0.09 12.31 -1.52
N GLU A 11 -0.95 12.93 -0.71
CA GLU A 11 -0.75 13.07 0.74
C GLU A 11 -0.70 11.69 1.43
N MET A 12 -1.64 10.80 1.10
CA MET A 12 -1.65 9.42 1.60
C MET A 12 -0.36 8.67 1.26
N GLU A 13 0.10 8.75 0.01
CA GLU A 13 1.35 8.13 -0.42
C GLU A 13 2.54 8.65 0.42
N GLN A 14 2.64 9.96 0.61
CA GLN A 14 3.72 10.55 1.41
C GLN A 14 3.69 10.07 2.86
N VAL A 15 2.50 10.03 3.47
CA VAL A 15 2.33 9.54 4.85
C VAL A 15 2.73 8.07 4.95
N LEU A 16 2.23 7.21 4.07
CA LEU A 16 2.53 5.78 4.10
C LEU A 16 4.02 5.49 3.86
N ARG A 17 4.65 6.19 2.91
CA ARG A 17 6.10 6.10 2.71
C ARG A 17 6.88 6.56 3.95
N ARG A 18 6.40 7.59 4.66
CA ARG A 18 7.01 8.03 5.90
C ARG A 18 6.87 6.99 7.00
N VAL A 19 5.69 6.37 7.13
CA VAL A 19 5.46 5.25 8.06
C VAL A 19 6.41 4.10 7.76
N ILE A 20 6.50 3.67 6.49
CA ILE A 20 7.43 2.61 6.06
C ILE A 20 8.89 2.96 6.41
N SER A 21 9.29 4.23 6.27
CA SER A 21 10.63 4.68 6.63
C SER A 21 10.90 4.66 8.14
N ILE A 22 9.88 4.84 8.98
CA ILE A 22 10.01 4.83 10.44
C ILE A 22 9.86 3.40 10.98
N GLU A 23 8.94 2.64 10.40
CA GLU A 23 8.56 1.29 10.79
C GLU A 23 8.62 0.37 9.56
N PRO A 24 9.82 -0.10 9.17
CA PRO A 24 10.01 -0.92 7.96
C PRO A 24 9.41 -2.32 8.06
N LYS A 25 8.83 -2.68 9.22
CA LYS A 25 8.12 -3.94 9.47
C LYS A 25 6.59 -3.77 9.51
N SER A 26 6.07 -2.58 9.20
CA SER A 26 4.63 -2.34 9.23
C SER A 26 3.95 -2.97 8.01
N GLN A 27 3.48 -4.22 8.13
CA GLN A 27 2.77 -4.90 7.03
C GLN A 27 1.57 -4.10 6.51
N HIS A 28 0.84 -3.43 7.40
CA HIS A 28 -0.34 -2.64 7.04
C HIS A 28 0.01 -1.42 6.18
N ALA A 29 1.16 -0.78 6.42
CA ALA A 29 1.58 0.37 5.63
C ALA A 29 1.95 -0.02 4.19
N TYR A 30 2.65 -1.15 4.04
CA TYR A 30 2.94 -1.73 2.72
C TYR A 30 1.65 -2.15 2.00
N ASN A 31 0.74 -2.85 2.69
CA ASN A 31 -0.52 -3.29 2.09
C ASN A 31 -1.39 -2.11 1.65
N ALA A 32 -1.59 -1.11 2.52
CA ALA A 32 -2.41 0.06 2.20
C ALA A 32 -1.87 0.85 1.00
N LEU A 33 -0.54 1.01 0.91
CA LEU A 33 0.07 1.72 -0.22
C LEU A 33 -0.06 0.92 -1.51
N GLY A 34 0.24 -0.39 -1.46
CA GLY A 34 0.13 -1.26 -2.62
C GLY A 34 -1.31 -1.40 -3.11
N TYR A 35 -2.26 -1.63 -2.22
CA TYR A 35 -3.68 -1.69 -2.54
C TYR A 35 -4.17 -0.39 -3.16
N SER A 36 -3.77 0.78 -2.63
CA SER A 36 -4.15 2.07 -3.23
C SER A 36 -3.67 2.23 -4.68
N PHE A 37 -2.47 1.73 -5.00
CA PHE A 37 -1.96 1.72 -6.36
C PHE A 37 -2.71 0.74 -7.27
N ALA A 38 -2.98 -0.48 -6.78
CA ALA A 38 -3.74 -1.49 -7.50
C ALA A 38 -5.19 -1.04 -7.79
N ASP A 39 -5.90 -0.53 -6.79
CA ASP A 39 -7.29 -0.04 -6.88
C ASP A 39 -7.43 1.09 -7.92
N ARG A 40 -6.42 1.96 -8.00
CA ARG A 40 -6.38 3.07 -8.96
C ARG A 40 -5.78 2.68 -10.32
N ASN A 41 -5.39 1.42 -10.48
CA ASN A 41 -4.73 0.87 -11.67
C ASN A 41 -3.50 1.67 -12.12
N ILE A 42 -2.66 2.07 -11.15
CA ILE A 42 -1.40 2.79 -11.37
C ILE A 42 -0.23 2.05 -10.73
N ARG A 43 0.97 2.16 -11.31
CA ARG A 43 2.22 1.62 -10.70
C ARG A 43 2.08 0.16 -10.24
N LEU A 44 1.44 -0.68 -11.06
CA LEU A 44 1.06 -2.04 -10.69
C LEU A 44 2.24 -2.92 -10.26
N ASP A 45 3.40 -2.74 -10.88
CA ASP A 45 4.63 -3.46 -10.49
C ASP A 45 5.06 -3.12 -9.05
N GLU A 46 4.92 -1.85 -8.68
CA GLU A 46 5.20 -1.40 -7.31
C GLU A 46 4.10 -1.84 -6.34
N ALA A 47 2.83 -1.80 -6.77
CA ALA A 47 1.72 -2.32 -5.98
C ALA A 47 1.95 -3.78 -5.59
N LEU A 48 2.31 -4.63 -6.56
CA LEU A 48 2.61 -6.03 -6.33
C LEU A 48 3.80 -6.20 -5.39
N THR A 49 4.87 -5.41 -5.57
CA THR A 49 6.05 -5.45 -4.71
C THR A 49 5.69 -5.11 -3.26
N LEU A 50 4.87 -4.07 -3.05
CA LEU A 50 4.43 -3.61 -1.73
C LEU A 50 3.52 -4.64 -1.05
N ILE A 51 2.52 -5.18 -1.76
CA ILE A 51 1.61 -6.19 -1.19
C ILE A 51 2.37 -7.48 -0.91
N THR A 52 3.28 -7.90 -1.79
CA THR A 52 4.17 -9.05 -1.54
C THR A 52 5.00 -8.81 -0.28
N LYS A 53 5.54 -7.59 -0.08
CA LYS A 53 6.30 -7.28 1.12
C LYS A 53 5.44 -7.32 2.39
N ALA A 54 4.21 -6.82 2.31
CA ALA A 54 3.25 -6.93 3.40
C ALA A 54 3.00 -8.39 3.77
N ASN A 55 2.82 -9.26 2.76
CA ASN A 55 2.59 -10.68 2.95
C ASN A 55 3.82 -11.40 3.52
N GLU A 56 5.04 -11.03 3.10
CA GLU A 56 6.26 -11.57 3.72
C GLU A 56 6.39 -11.20 5.21
N LEU A 57 5.92 -10.01 5.60
CA LEU A 57 5.99 -9.52 6.97
C LEU A 57 4.91 -10.15 7.86
N SER A 58 3.74 -10.47 7.30
CA SER A 58 2.64 -11.12 8.01
C SER A 58 1.87 -12.07 7.08
N PRO A 59 2.42 -13.28 6.82
CA PRO A 59 1.85 -14.23 5.86
C PRO A 59 0.52 -14.83 6.31
N ASP A 60 0.21 -14.74 7.60
CA ASP A 60 -1.04 -15.24 8.19
C ASP A 60 -2.09 -14.13 8.37
N ASP A 61 -1.85 -12.91 7.87
CA ASP A 61 -2.82 -11.81 8.00
C ASP A 61 -3.93 -11.93 6.94
N PRO A 62 -5.19 -12.19 7.35
CA PRO A 62 -6.29 -12.36 6.42
C PRO A 62 -6.56 -11.10 5.58
N PHE A 63 -6.24 -9.90 6.06
CA PHE A 63 -6.41 -8.67 5.27
C PHE A 63 -5.42 -8.56 4.12
N ILE A 64 -4.23 -9.15 4.27
CA ILE A 64 -3.19 -9.14 3.24
C ILE A 64 -3.46 -10.23 2.22
N LEU A 65 -3.92 -11.41 2.67
CA LEU A 65 -4.36 -12.49 1.80
C LEU A 65 -5.53 -12.07 0.90
N ASP A 66 -6.50 -11.31 1.44
CA ASP A 66 -7.61 -10.73 0.65
C ASP A 66 -7.12 -9.72 -0.41
N SER A 67 -5.99 -9.05 -0.15
CA SER A 67 -5.38 -8.08 -1.08
C SER A 67 -4.60 -8.74 -2.23
N LEU A 68 -4.34 -10.05 -2.16
CA LEU A 68 -3.63 -10.86 -3.17
C LEU A 68 -4.56 -11.75 -4.02
N GLY A 69 -5.81 -11.95 -3.57
CA GLY A 69 -6.79 -12.89 -4.14
C GLY A 69 -7.49 -12.39 -5.39
#